data_AF-A0A1H1LEN5-F1
#
_entry.id   AF-A0A1H1LEN5-F1
#
_cell.length_a   1.000
_cell.length_b   1.000
_cell.length_c   1.000
_cell.angle_alpha   90.00
_cell.angle_beta   90.00
_cell.angle_gamma   90.00
#
_symmetry.space_group_name_H-M   'P 1'
#
loop_
_entity.id
_entity.type
_entity.pdbx_description
1 polymer ?
#
loop_
_entity_poly.entity_id
_entity_poly.type
_entity_poly.pdbx_seq_one_letter_code
_entity_poly.pdbx_strand_id
1 'polypeptide(L)'
;MKKLIPSLLLVLLGGAALACTGCSKEKRAEATAAVKEAAHDTQEAIVDAWGEVKSFTFEKRDDFNAKAKSLSARFDVQVSELRANYSEAQATASRRAAMAELKNSEADYKAKLNALGTATADTWAAAKDNVVLAWDRLQASYRKARAS
;
A
#
# COMPACT_ATOMS: atom_id res chain seq x y z
N MET A 1 37.75 23.09 -36.95
CA MET A 1 36.36 22.62 -37.03
C MET A 1 35.77 22.62 -35.63
N LYS A 2 34.93 23.61 -35.32
CA LYS A 2 34.24 23.76 -34.02
C LYS A 2 32.92 23.00 -34.08
N LYS A 3 32.65 22.15 -33.08
CA LYS A 3 31.27 21.72 -32.78
C LYS A 3 31.00 22.04 -31.31
N LEU A 4 30.12 23.03 -31.15
CA LEU A 4 29.58 23.55 -29.91
C LEU A 4 28.59 22.55 -29.30
N ILE A 5 28.69 22.41 -27.99
CA ILE A 5 27.67 21.85 -27.10
C ILE A 5 26.54 22.90 -26.94
N PRO A 6 25.28 22.46 -26.88
CA PRO A 6 24.33 23.01 -25.90
C PRO A 6 23.66 21.84 -25.15
N SER A 7 23.82 21.68 -23.84
CA SER A 7 23.14 22.38 -22.73
C SER A 7 21.62 22.56 -22.89
N LEU A 8 20.92 21.86 -21.99
CA LEU A 8 19.60 22.15 -21.39
C LEU A 8 18.41 22.49 -22.29
N LEU A 9 17.46 21.56 -22.38
CA LEU A 9 16.00 21.75 -22.49
C LEU A 9 15.40 20.37 -22.14
N LEU A 10 14.29 20.16 -21.45
CA LEU A 10 13.37 20.94 -20.62
C LEU A 10 12.39 19.84 -20.13
N VAL A 11 12.02 19.85 -18.86
CA VAL A 11 10.90 19.06 -18.34
C VAL A 11 9.64 19.39 -19.15
N LEU A 12 8.94 18.38 -19.65
CA LEU A 12 7.54 18.48 -20.08
C LEU A 12 6.80 17.18 -19.71
N LEU A 13 6.33 17.14 -18.46
CA LEU A 13 5.00 16.60 -18.17
C LEU A 13 4.02 17.42 -19.02
N GLY A 14 3.37 16.79 -20.00
CA GLY A 14 2.40 17.46 -20.85
C GLY A 14 1.67 16.45 -21.72
N GLY A 15 0.35 16.39 -21.57
CA GLY A 15 -0.53 15.33 -22.05
C GLY A 15 -0.39 15.01 -23.54
N ALA A 16 -0.27 13.72 -23.84
CA ALA A 16 -0.54 13.20 -25.16
C ALA A 16 -2.04 12.91 -25.27
N ALA A 17 -2.81 13.90 -25.71
CA ALA A 17 -4.02 13.64 -26.47
C ALA A 17 -3.60 13.05 -27.82
N LEU A 18 -3.60 11.73 -27.93
CA LEU A 18 -3.49 11.02 -29.21
C LEU A 18 -4.77 10.24 -29.44
N ALA A 19 -5.62 10.83 -30.28
CA ALA A 19 -6.62 10.12 -31.03
C ALA A 19 -5.93 9.03 -31.87
N CYS A 20 -6.14 7.76 -31.53
CA CYS A 20 -5.96 6.63 -32.43
C CYS A 20 -7.12 5.65 -32.19
N THR A 21 -8.06 5.69 -33.11
CA THR A 21 -9.01 4.62 -33.41
C THR A 21 -8.22 3.33 -33.69
N GLY A 22 -8.25 2.38 -32.76
CA GLY A 22 -7.56 1.10 -32.90
C GLY A 22 -7.01 0.57 -31.58
N CYS A 23 -7.88 0.32 -30.59
CA CYS A 23 -7.51 -0.42 -29.38
C CYS A 23 -7.24 -1.89 -29.74
N SER A 24 -6.02 -2.21 -30.15
CA SER A 24 -5.52 -3.58 -30.19
C SER A 24 -5.46 -4.13 -28.76
N LYS A 25 -6.03 -5.32 -28.54
CA LYS A 25 -6.05 -6.02 -27.25
C LYS A 25 -4.66 -6.14 -26.61
N GLU A 26 -3.60 -6.15 -27.40
CA GLU A 26 -2.19 -6.18 -26.96
C GLU A 26 -1.81 -5.01 -26.06
N LYS A 27 -2.06 -3.75 -26.45
CA LYS A 27 -1.65 -2.60 -25.63
C LYS A 27 -2.37 -2.54 -24.28
N ARG A 28 -3.62 -3.03 -24.22
CA ARG A 28 -4.38 -3.15 -22.97
C ARG A 28 -3.87 -4.31 -22.10
N ALA A 29 -3.47 -5.42 -22.72
CA ALA A 29 -2.88 -6.55 -22.02
C ALA A 29 -1.51 -6.20 -21.42
N GLU A 30 -0.64 -5.53 -22.18
CA GLU A 30 0.66 -5.03 -21.71
C GLU A 30 0.52 -4.02 -20.57
N ALA A 31 -0.38 -3.03 -20.71
CA ALA A 31 -0.65 -2.08 -19.63
C ALA A 31 -1.21 -2.76 -18.37
N THR A 32 -2.07 -3.76 -18.52
CA THR A 32 -2.61 -4.53 -17.38
C THR A 32 -1.54 -5.40 -16.72
N ALA A 33 -0.64 -5.98 -17.50
CA ALA A 33 0.49 -6.77 -16.98
C ALA A 33 1.47 -5.88 -16.20
N ALA A 34 1.88 -4.75 -16.77
CA ALA A 34 2.76 -3.79 -16.11
C ALA A 34 2.19 -3.26 -14.79
N VAL A 35 0.87 -2.99 -14.73
CA VAL A 35 0.19 -2.59 -13.50
C VAL A 35 0.19 -3.71 -12.46
N LYS A 36 -0.03 -4.97 -12.86
CA LYS A 36 0.00 -6.12 -11.95
C LYS A 36 1.39 -6.38 -11.38
N GLU A 37 2.43 -6.27 -12.21
CA GLU A 37 3.83 -6.39 -11.79
C GLU A 37 4.19 -5.28 -10.80
N ALA A 38 3.89 -4.02 -11.13
CA ALA A 38 4.13 -2.90 -10.22
C ALA A 38 3.38 -3.03 -8.87
N ALA A 39 2.15 -3.54 -8.89
CA ALA A 39 1.38 -3.80 -7.68
C ALA A 39 1.96 -4.95 -6.84
N HIS A 40 2.48 -6.00 -7.49
CA HIS A 40 3.17 -7.11 -6.83
C HIS A 40 4.46 -6.64 -6.16
N ASP A 41 5.32 -5.94 -6.90
CA ASP A 41 6.59 -5.40 -6.41
C ASP A 41 6.37 -4.45 -5.23
N THR A 42 5.32 -3.63 -5.29
CA THR A 42 4.93 -2.74 -4.19
C THR A 42 4.53 -3.54 -2.94
N GLN A 43 3.83 -4.67 -3.11
CA GLN A 43 3.40 -5.49 -1.98
C GLN A 43 4.57 -6.25 -1.32
N GLU A 44 5.51 -6.78 -2.11
CA GLU A 44 6.72 -7.40 -1.57
C GLU A 44 7.58 -6.38 -0.82
N ALA A 45 7.79 -5.19 -1.40
CA ALA A 45 8.52 -4.11 -0.74
C ALA A 45 7.88 -3.68 0.60
N ILE A 46 6.56 -3.72 0.70
CA ILE A 46 5.84 -3.46 1.96
C ILE A 46 6.10 -4.57 2.98
N VAL A 47 6.05 -5.84 2.57
CA VAL A 47 6.29 -7.00 3.46
C VAL A 47 7.72 -6.96 4.00
N ASP A 48 8.71 -6.76 3.13
CA ASP A 48 10.13 -6.73 3.50
C ASP A 48 10.43 -5.56 4.44
N ALA A 49 9.97 -4.36 4.09
CA ALA A 49 10.14 -3.18 4.93
C ALA A 49 9.45 -3.33 6.29
N TRP A 50 8.32 -4.04 6.37
CA TRP A 50 7.67 -4.35 7.64
C TRP A 50 8.47 -5.35 8.46
N GLY A 51 9.08 -6.36 7.84
CA GLY A 51 9.97 -7.32 8.50
C GLY A 51 11.11 -6.65 9.26
N GLU A 52 11.74 -5.64 8.66
CA GLU A 52 12.78 -4.83 9.30
C GLU A 52 12.24 -4.07 10.52
N VAL A 53 11.06 -3.45 10.40
CA VAL A 53 10.44 -2.63 11.46
C VAL A 53 10.10 -3.45 12.71
N LYS A 54 9.77 -4.74 12.56
CA LYS A 54 9.48 -5.63 13.72
C LYS A 54 10.66 -5.76 14.68
N SER A 55 11.89 -5.59 14.19
CA SER A 55 13.12 -5.75 14.99
C SER A 55 13.46 -4.55 15.87
N PHE A 56 12.77 -3.41 15.70
CA PHE A 56 13.14 -2.19 16.42
C PHE A 56 12.92 -2.35 17.93
N THR A 57 13.77 -1.67 18.70
CA THR A 57 13.73 -1.55 20.16
C THR A 57 13.12 -0.22 20.58
N PHE A 58 12.92 0.01 21.88
CA PHE A 58 12.33 1.24 22.40
C PHE A 58 13.14 2.50 22.05
N GLU A 59 14.47 2.38 21.94
CA GLU A 59 15.37 3.46 21.50
C GLU A 59 15.07 3.91 20.07
N LYS A 60 14.49 3.01 19.26
CA LYS A 60 14.09 3.22 17.88
C LYS A 60 12.58 3.44 17.71
N ARG A 61 11.84 3.74 18.79
CA ARG A 61 10.38 3.91 18.75
C ARG A 61 9.89 4.99 17.79
N ASP A 62 10.63 6.08 17.65
CA ASP A 62 10.25 7.17 16.75
C ASP A 62 10.42 6.74 15.29
N ASP A 63 11.54 6.06 14.99
CA ASP A 63 11.79 5.43 13.68
C ASP A 63 10.73 4.36 13.37
N PHE A 64 10.34 3.55 14.37
CA PHE A 64 9.26 2.55 14.24
C PHE A 64 7.96 3.25 13.84
N ASN A 65 7.55 4.28 14.61
CA ASN A 65 6.30 4.99 14.37
C ASN A 65 6.27 5.66 13.00
N ALA A 66 7.38 6.31 12.61
CA ALA A 66 7.49 6.95 11.30
C ALA A 66 7.39 5.93 10.16
N LYS A 67 8.13 4.81 10.25
CA LYS A 67 8.15 3.78 9.20
C LYS A 67 6.82 3.03 9.14
N ALA A 68 6.18 2.73 10.29
CA ALA A 68 4.86 2.13 10.34
C ALA A 68 3.79 3.02 9.68
N LYS A 69 3.78 4.33 9.99
CA LYS A 69 2.88 5.29 9.31
C LYS A 69 3.14 5.36 7.81
N SER A 70 4.41 5.36 7.39
CA SER A 70 4.77 5.39 5.97
C SER A 70 4.28 4.13 5.23
N LEU A 71 4.50 2.94 5.81
CA LEU A 71 4.04 1.68 5.24
C LEU A 71 2.52 1.59 5.20
N SER A 72 1.83 2.06 6.26
CA SER A 72 0.37 2.16 6.26
C SER A 72 -0.14 3.07 5.15
N ALA A 73 0.50 4.22 4.90
CA ALA A 73 0.08 5.12 3.83
C ALA A 73 0.24 4.50 2.44
N ARG A 74 1.33 3.73 2.21
CA ARG A 74 1.52 2.97 0.96
C ARG A 74 0.48 1.87 0.79
N PHE A 75 0.14 1.18 1.87
CA PHE A 75 -0.88 0.15 1.86
C PHE A 75 -2.29 0.70 1.66
N ASP A 76 -2.59 1.88 2.20
CA ASP A 76 -3.87 2.58 2.01
C ASP A 76 -4.16 2.88 0.53
N VAL A 77 -3.13 3.06 -0.31
CA VAL A 77 -3.29 3.17 -1.78
C VAL A 77 -3.88 1.88 -2.36
N GLN A 78 -3.31 0.72 -2.01
CA GLN A 78 -3.78 -0.58 -2.49
C GLN A 78 -5.22 -0.88 -2.02
N VAL A 79 -5.52 -0.53 -0.76
CA VAL A 79 -6.88 -0.67 -0.23
C VAL A 79 -7.86 0.27 -0.95
N SER A 80 -7.44 1.49 -1.28
CA SER A 80 -8.27 2.46 -2.00
C SER A 80 -8.59 1.97 -3.42
N GLU A 81 -7.61 1.40 -4.12
CA GLU A 81 -7.82 0.75 -5.42
C GLU A 81 -8.80 -0.42 -5.31
N LEU A 82 -8.66 -1.27 -4.30
CA LEU A 82 -9.58 -2.38 -4.06
C LEU A 82 -11.02 -1.89 -3.82
N ARG A 83 -11.19 -0.80 -3.05
CA ARG A 83 -12.49 -0.16 -2.79
C ARG A 83 -13.07 0.51 -4.03
N ALA A 84 -12.24 1.15 -4.86
CA ALA A 84 -12.69 1.78 -6.10
C ALA A 84 -13.29 0.75 -7.09
N ASN A 85 -12.80 -0.48 -7.06
CA ASN A 85 -13.30 -1.59 -7.86
C ASN A 85 -14.43 -2.40 -7.20
N TYR A 86 -14.88 -1.99 -6.01
CA TYR A 86 -15.91 -2.68 -5.24
C TYR A 86 -17.28 -2.02 -5.42
N SER A 87 -18.28 -2.83 -5.81
CA SER A 87 -19.69 -2.43 -5.85
C SER A 87 -20.50 -3.29 -4.86
N GLU A 88 -20.92 -2.69 -3.76
CA GLU A 88 -21.66 -3.40 -2.70
C GLU A 88 -22.99 -3.99 -3.19
N ALA A 89 -23.69 -3.27 -4.07
CA ALA A 89 -24.95 -3.71 -4.66
C ALA A 89 -24.78 -4.99 -5.50
N GLN A 90 -23.62 -5.16 -6.13
CA GLN A 90 -23.29 -6.30 -6.99
C GLN A 90 -22.49 -7.39 -6.27
N ALA A 91 -22.03 -7.11 -5.05
CA ALA A 91 -21.17 -8.01 -4.30
C ALA A 91 -21.92 -9.23 -3.75
N THR A 92 -21.27 -10.39 -3.78
CA THR A 92 -21.73 -11.59 -3.06
C THR A 92 -21.67 -11.36 -1.55
N ALA A 93 -22.41 -12.16 -0.78
CA ALA A 93 -22.34 -12.11 0.68
C ALA A 93 -20.91 -12.30 1.22
N SER A 94 -20.14 -13.20 0.60
CA SER A 94 -18.73 -13.44 0.94
C SER A 94 -17.86 -12.20 0.69
N ARG A 95 -18.01 -11.58 -0.50
CA ARG A 95 -17.28 -10.34 -0.84
C ARG A 95 -17.60 -9.21 0.13
N ARG A 96 -18.88 -9.01 0.49
CA ARG A 96 -19.28 -8.00 1.49
C ARG A 96 -18.65 -8.27 2.86
N ALA A 97 -18.69 -9.52 3.32
CA ALA A 97 -18.08 -9.91 4.59
C ALA A 97 -16.56 -9.68 4.60
N ALA A 98 -15.86 -10.01 3.51
CA ALA A 98 -14.42 -9.78 3.39
C ALA A 98 -14.06 -8.29 3.37
N MET A 99 -14.85 -7.45 2.67
CA MET A 99 -14.65 -5.99 2.68
C MET A 99 -14.94 -5.38 4.06
N ALA A 100 -15.94 -5.88 4.79
CA ALA A 100 -16.23 -5.46 6.16
C ALA A 100 -15.10 -5.86 7.12
N GLU A 101 -14.55 -7.07 6.97
CA GLU A 101 -13.40 -7.53 7.74
C GLU A 101 -12.15 -6.66 7.48
N LEU A 102 -11.89 -6.30 6.23
CA LEU A 102 -10.83 -5.37 5.85
C LEU A 102 -11.02 -3.99 6.51
N LYS A 103 -12.23 -3.43 6.46
CA LYS A 103 -12.53 -2.16 7.13
C LYS A 103 -12.27 -2.23 8.64
N ASN A 104 -12.64 -3.34 9.28
CA ASN A 104 -12.46 -3.52 10.72
C ASN A 104 -10.98 -3.68 11.09
N SER A 105 -10.19 -4.40 10.28
CA SER A 105 -8.75 -4.56 10.52
C SER A 105 -7.97 -3.25 10.32
N GLU A 106 -8.37 -2.39 9.37
CA GLU A 106 -7.78 -1.05 9.21
C GLU A 106 -8.03 -0.20 10.46
N ALA A 107 -9.24 -0.23 11.01
CA ALA A 107 -9.59 0.50 12.22
C ALA A 107 -8.81 -0.02 13.44
N ASP A 108 -8.72 -1.34 13.61
CA ASP A 108 -7.95 -1.96 14.69
C ASP A 108 -6.47 -1.60 14.59
N TYR A 109 -5.85 -1.74 13.41
CA TYR A 109 -4.45 -1.36 13.20
C TYR A 109 -4.20 0.11 13.55
N LYS A 110 -5.04 1.04 13.07
CA LYS A 110 -4.93 2.47 13.40
C LYS A 110 -5.05 2.72 14.90
N ALA A 111 -5.95 2.03 15.58
CA ALA A 111 -6.10 2.13 17.04
C ALA A 111 -4.85 1.62 17.78
N LYS A 112 -4.28 0.47 17.38
CA LYS A 112 -3.06 -0.07 17.99
C LYS A 112 -1.86 0.84 17.74
N LEU A 113 -1.72 1.39 16.53
CA LEU A 113 -0.62 2.30 16.20
C LEU A 113 -0.69 3.60 17.01
N ASN A 114 -1.89 4.13 17.22
CA ASN A 114 -2.08 5.29 18.09
C ASN A 114 -1.73 4.99 19.56
N ALA A 115 -2.15 3.82 20.07
CA ALA A 115 -1.83 3.40 21.43
C ALA A 115 -0.31 3.18 21.63
N LEU A 116 0.39 2.67 20.62
CA LEU A 116 1.85 2.56 20.65
C LEU A 116 2.54 3.93 20.76
N GLY A 117 1.99 4.96 20.10
CA GLY A 117 2.50 6.33 20.18
C GLY A 117 2.49 6.93 21.59
N THR A 118 1.69 6.37 22.50
CA THR A 118 1.60 6.78 23.91
C THR A 118 2.25 5.80 24.86
N ALA A 119 2.90 4.74 24.36
CA ALA A 119 3.49 3.70 25.20
C ALA A 119 4.78 4.18 25.89
N THR A 120 4.94 3.77 27.15
CA THR A 120 6.17 3.97 27.94
C THR A 120 7.19 2.89 27.62
N ALA A 121 8.44 3.03 28.09
CA ALA A 121 9.47 2.00 27.93
C ALA A 121 8.99 0.61 28.38
N ASP A 122 8.33 0.55 29.54
CA ASP A 122 7.84 -0.70 30.14
C ASP A 122 6.71 -1.36 29.34
N THR A 123 5.89 -0.57 28.65
CA THR A 123 4.70 -1.04 27.91
C THR A 123 4.91 -1.15 26.41
N TRP A 124 6.04 -0.63 25.92
CA TRP A 124 6.28 -0.48 24.48
C TRP A 124 6.38 -1.81 23.75
N ALA A 125 7.07 -2.81 24.33
CA ALA A 125 7.22 -4.11 23.67
C ALA A 125 5.86 -4.76 23.39
N ALA A 126 4.99 -4.81 24.40
CA ALA A 126 3.63 -5.33 24.26
C ALA A 126 2.77 -4.49 23.30
N ALA A 127 2.90 -3.16 23.33
CA ALA A 127 2.21 -2.29 22.39
C ALA A 127 2.69 -2.51 20.94
N LYS A 128 4.00 -2.71 20.73
CA LYS A 128 4.59 -3.00 19.42
C LYS A 128 4.05 -4.32 18.89
N ASP A 129 4.04 -5.37 19.71
CA ASP A 129 3.53 -6.68 19.31
C ASP A 129 2.05 -6.62 18.90
N ASN A 130 1.24 -5.83 19.59
CA ASN A 130 -0.13 -5.57 19.18
C ASN A 130 -0.23 -4.89 17.80
N VAL A 131 0.65 -3.92 17.51
CA VAL A 131 0.71 -3.30 16.17
C VAL A 131 1.14 -4.32 15.12
N VAL A 132 2.12 -5.17 15.42
CA VAL A 132 2.59 -6.24 14.53
C VAL A 132 1.47 -7.22 14.19
N LEU A 133 0.74 -7.70 15.19
CA LEU A 133 -0.39 -8.61 14.99
C LEU A 133 -1.52 -7.93 14.19
N ALA A 134 -1.85 -6.68 14.52
CA ALA A 134 -2.89 -5.94 13.80
C ALA A 134 -2.51 -5.69 12.34
N TRP A 135 -1.24 -5.43 12.04
CA TRP A 135 -0.74 -5.31 10.68
C TRP A 135 -0.83 -6.62 9.90
N ASP A 136 -0.41 -7.72 10.52
CA ASP A 136 -0.47 -9.05 9.88
C ASP A 136 -1.94 -9.42 9.57
N ARG A 137 -2.88 -9.08 10.47
CA ARG A 137 -4.33 -9.21 10.25
C ARG A 137 -4.84 -8.31 9.13
N LEU A 138 -4.40 -7.06 9.07
CA LEU A 138 -4.76 -6.12 8.01
C LEU A 138 -4.35 -6.67 6.63
N GLN A 139 -3.10 -7.11 6.47
CA GLN A 139 -2.63 -7.73 5.24
C GLN A 139 -3.43 -8.98 4.85
N ALA A 140 -3.73 -9.83 5.84
CA ALA A 140 -4.53 -11.05 5.60
C ALA A 140 -5.96 -10.71 5.12
N SER A 141 -6.62 -9.75 5.77
CA SER A 141 -7.97 -9.31 5.40
C SER A 141 -8.00 -8.66 4.01
N TYR A 142 -6.96 -7.93 3.62
CA TYR A 142 -6.81 -7.39 2.27
C TYR A 142 -6.67 -8.49 1.22
N ARG A 143 -5.80 -9.48 1.45
CA ARG A 143 -5.65 -10.64 0.55
C ARG A 143 -6.98 -11.38 0.39
N LYS A 144 -7.70 -11.60 1.49
CA LYS A 144 -9.03 -12.21 1.48
C LYS A 144 -10.02 -11.39 0.68
N ALA A 145 -10.11 -10.08 0.94
CA ALA A 145 -11.00 -9.17 0.25
C ALA A 145 -10.69 -9.08 -1.25
N ARG A 146 -9.41 -9.12 -1.65
CA ARG A 146 -8.99 -9.15 -3.06
C ARG A 146 -9.37 -10.44 -3.76
N ALA A 147 -9.31 -11.58 -3.06
CA ALA A 147 -9.64 -12.91 -3.61
C ALA A 147 -11.13 -13.26 -3.60
N SER A 148 -11.98 -12.46 -2.93
CA SER A 148 -13.41 -12.74 -2.73
C SER A 148 -14.31 -12.29 -3.88
#